data_AF-A0A1U7WFT5-F1
#
_entry.id   AF-A0A1U7WFT5-F1
#
_cell.length_a   1.000
_cell.length_b   1.000
_cell.length_c   1.000
_cell.angle_alpha   90.00
_cell.angle_beta   90.00
_cell.angle_gamma   90.00
#
_symmetry.space_group_name_H-M   'P 1'
#
loop_
_entity.id
_entity.type
_entity.pdbx_description
1 polymer ?
#
loop_
_entity_poly.entity_id
_entity_poly.type
_entity_poly.pdbx_seq_one_letter_code
_entity_poly.pdbx_strand_id
1 'polypeptide(L)'
;MPINRKFNLNLLLGTLREELQSKHKYKVLFEYVMLAGVNDSIEDAKRLINLVQGIPCKINLISFNPHSGSFFKPTKKEKIIEFRNILAEAGCVVLLRLSRGDDQMAACGQLGKPGEIQAPLLRVPSQFQAVLEAAA
;
A
#
# COMPACT_ATOMS: atom_id res chain seq x y z
N MET A 1 2.99 7.65 4.32
CA MET A 1 4.30 7.10 4.69
C MET A 1 5.32 8.23 4.93
N PRO A 2 5.46 8.76 6.17
CA PRO A 2 6.24 9.96 6.48
C PRO A 2 7.74 9.83 6.19
N ILE A 3 8.29 8.62 6.33
CA ILE A 3 9.69 8.32 6.02
C ILE A 3 10.06 8.67 4.57
N ASN A 4 9.07 8.71 3.66
CA ASN A 4 9.25 9.14 2.27
C ASN A 4 9.73 10.60 2.12
N ARG A 5 9.58 11.44 3.16
CA ARG A 5 10.13 12.81 3.17
C ARG A 5 11.65 12.83 3.32
N LYS A 6 12.21 11.82 3.99
CA LYS A 6 13.65 11.67 4.21
C LYS A 6 14.30 10.79 3.15
N PHE A 7 13.66 9.66 2.83
CA PHE A 7 14.10 8.72 1.81
C PHE A 7 12.99 8.56 0.78
N ASN A 8 13.04 9.37 -0.27
CA ASN A 8 11.96 9.41 -1.25
C ASN A 8 11.87 8.14 -2.09
N LEU A 9 10.70 7.93 -2.69
CA LEU A 9 10.39 6.75 -3.49
C LEU A 9 11.35 6.57 -4.67
N ASN A 10 11.77 7.64 -5.33
CA ASN A 10 12.69 7.56 -6.47
C ASN A 10 14.06 7.02 -6.05
N LEU A 11 14.57 7.48 -4.91
CA LEU A 11 15.82 6.97 -4.32
C LEU A 11 15.67 5.47 -3.99
N LEU A 12 14.59 5.08 -3.32
CA LEU A 12 14.32 3.67 -3.01
C LEU A 12 14.29 2.81 -4.29
N LEU A 13 13.51 3.21 -5.30
CA LEU A 13 13.38 2.44 -6.54
C LEU A 13 14.69 2.40 -7.34
N GLY A 14 15.48 3.48 -7.34
CA GLY A 14 16.82 3.51 -7.93
C GLY A 14 17.75 2.51 -7.27
N THR A 15 17.85 2.54 -5.93
CA THR A 15 18.65 1.59 -5.16
C THR A 15 18.21 0.15 -5.41
N LEU A 16 16.91 -0.13 -5.48
CA LEU A 16 16.42 -1.48 -5.78
C LEU A 16 16.80 -1.96 -7.19
N ARG A 17 16.80 -1.08 -8.19
CA ARG A 17 17.25 -1.43 -9.55
C ARG A 17 18.73 -1.79 -9.55
N GLU A 18 19.56 -0.97 -8.92
CA GLU A 18 21.01 -1.18 -8.85
C GLU A 18 21.34 -2.47 -8.07
N GLU A 19 20.78 -2.64 -6.87
CA GLU A 19 21.10 -3.76 -5.99
C GLU A 19 20.63 -5.12 -6.49
N LEU A 20 19.52 -5.16 -7.25
CA LEU A 20 18.95 -6.41 -7.74
C LEU A 20 19.48 -6.83 -9.12
N GLN A 21 20.20 -5.96 -9.83
CA GLN A 21 20.82 -6.29 -11.12
C GLN A 21 21.75 -7.50 -11.02
N SER A 22 22.54 -7.61 -9.94
CA SER A 22 23.48 -8.72 -9.73
C SER A 22 22.89 -9.89 -8.94
N LYS A 23 21.68 -9.73 -8.37
CA LYS A 23 21.06 -10.66 -7.42
C LYS A 23 19.84 -11.35 -8.03
N HIS A 24 20.00 -12.01 -9.17
CA HIS A 24 18.91 -12.59 -9.97
C HIS A 24 17.96 -13.57 -9.24
N LYS A 25 18.39 -14.16 -8.13
CA LYS A 25 17.54 -15.04 -7.29
C LYS A 25 16.62 -14.28 -6.34
N TYR A 26 16.89 -13.01 -6.10
CA TYR A 26 16.15 -12.18 -5.15
C TYR A 26 15.05 -11.40 -5.87
N LYS A 27 13.86 -11.44 -5.28
CA LYS A 27 12.73 -10.62 -5.71
C LYS A 27 12.21 -9.85 -4.51
N VAL A 28 12.02 -8.54 -4.68
CA VAL A 28 11.41 -7.72 -3.64
C VAL A 28 9.91 -7.96 -3.62
N LEU A 29 9.32 -8.06 -2.43
CA LEU A 29 7.87 -8.06 -2.25
C LEU A 29 7.44 -6.64 -1.89
N PHE A 30 6.77 -5.95 -2.81
CA PHE A 30 6.16 -4.67 -2.51
C PHE A 30 4.83 -4.88 -1.80
N GLU A 31 4.69 -4.34 -0.60
CA GLU A 31 3.42 -4.31 0.11
C GLU A 31 2.64 -3.05 -0.27
N TYR A 32 1.43 -3.24 -0.79
CA TYR A 32 0.56 -2.17 -1.24
C TYR A 32 -0.78 -2.24 -0.51
N VAL A 33 -0.98 -1.34 0.45
CA VAL A 33 -2.24 -1.25 1.20
C VAL A 33 -3.28 -0.52 0.35
N MET A 34 -4.42 -1.17 0.13
CA MET A 34 -5.51 -0.68 -0.73
C MET A 34 -6.46 0.22 0.07
N LEU A 35 -6.35 1.53 -0.11
CA LEU A 35 -7.15 2.56 0.56
C LEU A 35 -8.16 3.17 -0.42
N ALA A 36 -9.45 3.06 -0.07
CA ALA A 36 -10.55 3.49 -0.93
C ALA A 36 -10.46 4.99 -1.26
N GLY A 37 -10.45 5.35 -2.55
CA GLY A 37 -10.43 6.74 -3.01
C GLY A 37 -9.09 7.47 -2.82
N VAL A 38 -8.05 6.78 -2.34
CA VAL A 38 -6.73 7.37 -2.12
C VAL A 38 -5.71 6.87 -3.12
N ASN A 39 -5.60 5.54 -3.26
CA ASN A 39 -4.57 4.89 -4.05
C ASN A 39 -5.09 3.62 -4.76
N ASP A 40 -6.39 3.55 -5.01
CA ASP A 40 -7.06 2.37 -5.54
C ASP A 40 -7.65 2.59 -6.93
N SER A 41 -7.30 3.68 -7.63
CA SER A 41 -7.78 3.96 -8.99
C SER A 41 -7.09 3.10 -10.06
N ILE A 42 -7.66 3.05 -11.27
CA ILE A 42 -7.01 2.40 -12.44
C ILE A 42 -5.69 3.12 -12.77
N GLU A 43 -5.65 4.44 -12.61
CA GLU A 43 -4.47 5.27 -12.83
C GLU A 43 -3.37 4.93 -11.81
N ASP A 44 -3.73 4.63 -10.56
CA ASP A 44 -2.79 4.13 -9.55
C ASP A 44 -2.17 2.79 -9.96
N ALA A 45 -2.97 1.86 -10.51
CA ALA A 45 -2.45 0.58 -11.01
C ALA A 45 -1.43 0.78 -12.13
N LYS A 46 -1.75 1.66 -13.10
CA LYS A 46 -0.83 2.03 -14.20
C LYS A 46 0.45 2.69 -13.68
N ARG A 47 0.33 3.59 -12.70
CA ARG A 47 1.49 4.21 -12.05
C ARG A 47 2.35 3.15 -11.36
N LEU A 48 1.74 2.19 -10.65
CA LEU A 48 2.47 1.13 -9.95
C LEU A 48 3.26 0.26 -10.93
N ILE A 49 2.67 -0.14 -12.06
CA ILE A 49 3.34 -0.89 -13.13
C ILE A 49 4.60 -0.15 -13.61
N ASN A 50 4.47 1.15 -13.90
CA ASN A 50 5.60 1.97 -14.35
C ASN A 50 6.69 2.09 -13.29
N LEU A 51 6.32 2.25 -12.02
CA LEU A 51 7.28 2.39 -10.92
C LEU A 51 8.13 1.14 -10.72
N VAL A 52 7.53 -0.05 -10.84
CA VAL A 52 8.23 -1.33 -10.61
C VAL A 52 8.92 -1.88 -11.85
N GLN A 53 8.75 -1.24 -13.00
CA GLN A 53 9.38 -1.68 -14.24
C GLN A 53 10.91 -1.77 -14.08
N GLY A 54 11.47 -2.90 -14.51
CA GLY A 54 12.89 -3.22 -14.40
C GLY A 54 13.35 -3.68 -13.01
N ILE A 55 12.44 -3.84 -12.05
CA ILE A 55 12.73 -4.36 -10.71
C ILE A 55 12.21 -5.80 -10.61
N PRO A 56 13.05 -6.80 -10.31
CA PRO A 56 12.58 -8.15 -10.01
C PRO A 56 11.70 -8.13 -8.75
N CYS A 57 10.38 -8.17 -8.91
CA CYS A 57 9.47 -8.05 -7.78
C CYS A 57 8.22 -8.90 -7.86
N LYS A 58 7.53 -8.97 -6.73
CA LYS A 58 6.15 -9.39 -6.57
C LYS A 58 5.40 -8.25 -5.86
N ILE A 59 4.10 -8.14 -6.08
CA ILE A 59 3.25 -7.13 -5.43
C ILE A 59 2.26 -7.85 -4.53
N ASN A 60 2.18 -7.45 -3.26
CA ASN A 60 1.18 -7.93 -2.32
C ASN A 60 0.13 -6.84 -2.09
N LEU A 61 -1.06 -7.02 -2.65
CA LEU A 61 -2.20 -6.15 -2.38
C LEU A 61 -2.80 -6.53 -1.04
N ILE A 62 -2.80 -5.59 -0.10
CA ILE A 62 -3.26 -5.81 1.28
C ILE A 62 -4.56 -5.01 1.47
N SER A 63 -5.65 -5.70 1.79
CA SER A 63 -6.86 -5.01 2.22
C SER A 63 -6.58 -4.23 3.51
N PHE A 64 -6.93 -2.94 3.52
CA PHE A 64 -6.83 -2.14 4.73
C PHE A 64 -7.78 -2.68 5.82
N ASN A 65 -7.34 -2.67 7.07
CA ASN A 65 -8.17 -3.00 8.23
C ASN A 65 -8.45 -1.72 9.00
N PRO A 66 -9.72 -1.28 9.09
CA PRO A 66 -10.10 -0.14 9.90
C PRO A 66 -9.66 -0.31 11.35
N HIS A 67 -9.27 0.81 11.99
CA HIS A 67 -9.01 0.87 13.42
C HIS A 67 -9.32 2.28 13.94
N SER A 68 -9.46 2.41 15.25
CA SER A 68 -9.70 3.71 15.90
C SER A 68 -8.57 4.70 15.56
N GLY A 69 -8.93 5.90 15.12
CA GLY A 69 -7.99 6.96 14.73
C GLY A 69 -7.56 6.97 13.25
N SER A 70 -7.98 5.99 12.43
CA SER A 70 -7.84 6.07 10.98
C SER A 70 -9.10 6.64 10.33
N PHE A 71 -8.92 7.56 9.39
CA PHE A 71 -9.99 8.09 8.53
C PHE A 71 -10.11 7.35 7.19
N PHE A 72 -9.22 6.40 6.92
CA PHE A 72 -9.22 5.68 5.65
C PHE A 72 -10.22 4.53 5.66
N LYS A 73 -10.75 4.22 4.49
CA LYS A 73 -11.70 3.12 4.27
C LYS A 73 -11.04 2.00 3.46
N PRO A 74 -11.43 0.74 3.68
CA PRO A 74 -10.95 -0.38 2.88
C PRO A 74 -11.50 -0.28 1.46
N THR A 75 -10.64 -0.57 0.47
CA THR A 75 -11.09 -0.69 -0.92
C THR A 75 -12.07 -1.85 -1.06
N LYS A 76 -13.15 -1.66 -1.82
CA LYS A 76 -14.12 -2.73 -2.10
C LYS A 76 -13.45 -3.90 -2.81
N LYS A 77 -13.87 -5.13 -2.46
CA LYS A 77 -13.25 -6.37 -2.96
C LYS A 77 -13.23 -6.43 -4.48
N GLU A 78 -14.30 -6.03 -5.14
CA GLU A 78 -14.46 -6.03 -6.60
C GLU A 78 -13.39 -5.13 -7.25
N LYS A 79 -13.17 -3.94 -6.68
CA LYS A 79 -12.17 -2.98 -7.15
C LYS A 79 -10.74 -3.46 -6.88
N ILE A 80 -10.49 -4.17 -5.77
CA ILE A 80 -9.18 -4.81 -5.55
C ILE A 80 -8.91 -5.89 -6.61
N ILE A 81 -9.93 -6.68 -6.97
CA ILE A 81 -9.79 -7.71 -8.02
C ILE A 81 -9.51 -7.07 -9.38
N GLU A 82 -10.21 -5.98 -9.71
CA GLU A 82 -9.96 -5.21 -10.93
C GLU A 82 -8.52 -4.66 -10.97
N PHE A 83 -8.08 -4.00 -9.89
CA PHE A 83 -6.72 -3.50 -9.75
C PHE A 83 -5.68 -4.61 -9.92
N ARG A 84 -5.92 -5.77 -9.28
CA ARG A 84 -5.08 -6.97 -9.42
C ARG A 84 -4.99 -7.45 -10.87
N ASN A 85 -6.12 -7.47 -11.58
CA ASN A 85 -6.17 -7.94 -12.97
C ASN A 85 -5.33 -7.03 -13.87
N ILE A 86 -5.44 -5.71 -13.72
CA ILE A 86 -4.63 -4.74 -14.47
C ILE A 86 -3.13 -4.99 -14.26
N LEU A 87 -2.71 -5.20 -13.01
CA LEU A 87 -1.31 -5.50 -12.70
C LEU A 87 -0.87 -6.85 -13.31
N ALA A 88 -1.71 -7.88 -13.23
CA ALA A 88 -1.42 -9.21 -13.73
C ALA A 88 -1.34 -9.24 -15.27
N GLU A 89 -2.24 -8.54 -15.96
CA GLU A 89 -2.23 -8.36 -17.42
C GLU A 89 -0.97 -7.66 -17.90
N ALA A 90 -0.41 -6.76 -17.09
CA ALA A 90 0.90 -6.15 -17.34
C ALA A 90 2.11 -7.04 -16.99
N GLY A 91 1.88 -8.32 -16.64
CA GLY A 91 2.93 -9.29 -16.35
C GLY A 91 3.48 -9.26 -14.91
N CYS A 92 2.86 -8.50 -14.01
CA CYS A 92 3.28 -8.50 -12.59
C CYS A 92 2.82 -9.78 -11.88
N VAL A 93 3.64 -10.29 -10.97
CA VAL A 93 3.23 -11.34 -10.03
C VAL A 93 2.54 -10.69 -8.84
N VAL A 94 1.22 -10.90 -8.71
CA VAL A 94 0.39 -10.25 -7.70
C VAL A 94 -0.16 -11.26 -6.70
N LEU A 95 0.03 -10.99 -5.42
CA LEU A 95 -0.60 -11.68 -4.31
C LEU A 95 -1.70 -10.79 -3.74
N LEU A 96 -2.75 -11.43 -3.22
CA LEU A 96 -3.85 -10.74 -2.56
C LEU A 96 -3.96 -11.24 -1.12
N ARG A 97 -3.72 -10.34 -0.17
CA ARG A 97 -3.96 -10.54 1.26
C ARG A 97 -5.26 -9.86 1.65
N LEU A 98 -6.35 -10.64 1.55
CA LEU A 98 -7.62 -10.26 2.16
C LEU A 98 -7.49 -10.33 3.68
N SER A 99 -8.23 -9.48 4.39
CA SER A 99 -8.27 -9.54 5.84
C SER A 99 -8.76 -10.93 6.29
N ARG A 100 -8.04 -11.53 7.24
CA ARG A 100 -8.41 -12.77 7.93
C ARG A 100 -8.40 -12.44 9.41
N GLY A 101 -9.53 -12.64 10.10
CA GLY A 101 -9.64 -12.51 11.55
C GLY A 101 -10.03 -11.12 12.08
N ASP A 102 -10.88 -10.38 11.36
CA ASP A 102 -11.45 -9.10 11.85
C ASP A 102 -12.15 -9.28 13.22
N ASP A 103 -12.58 -10.50 13.52
CA ASP A 103 -13.25 -10.91 14.75
C ASP A 103 -12.35 -10.83 16.01
N GLN A 104 -11.02 -10.66 15.90
CA GLN A 104 -10.07 -10.74 17.03
C GLN A 104 -9.02 -9.62 17.10
N MET A 105 -9.15 -8.54 16.32
CA MET A 105 -8.17 -7.42 16.31
C MET A 105 -6.69 -7.87 16.15
N ALA A 106 -6.44 -8.96 15.42
CA ALA A 106 -5.11 -9.55 15.25
C ALA A 106 -4.52 -9.30 13.86
N ALA A 107 -5.15 -8.44 13.06
CA ALA A 107 -4.71 -8.19 11.70
C ALA A 107 -3.45 -7.31 11.64
N CYS A 108 -2.70 -7.37 10.54
CA CYS A 108 -1.52 -6.53 10.35
C CYS A 108 -1.88 -5.05 10.54
N GLY A 109 -1.19 -4.36 11.46
CA GLY A 109 -1.46 -2.97 11.85
C GLY A 109 -2.32 -2.81 13.12
N GLN A 110 -2.93 -3.87 13.64
CA GLN A 110 -3.74 -3.87 14.88
C GLN A 110 -2.97 -4.40 16.11
N LEU A 111 -1.71 -4.83 15.93
CA LEU A 111 -0.87 -5.33 17.02
C LEU A 111 -0.35 -4.16 17.88
N GLY A 112 -0.93 -4.04 19.08
CA GLY A 112 -0.50 -3.12 20.13
C GLY A 112 -1.69 -2.37 20.73
N LYS A 113 -1.86 -2.43 22.06
CA LYS A 113 -2.67 -1.41 22.73
C LYS A 113 -1.90 -0.09 22.57
N PRO A 114 -2.50 0.98 22.03
CA PRO A 114 -1.93 2.30 22.21
C PRO A 114 -1.76 2.48 23.73
N GLY A 115 -0.54 2.70 24.21
CA GLY A 115 -0.35 3.11 25.59
C GLY A 115 -1.08 4.43 25.85
N GLU A 116 -1.00 4.96 27.07
CA GLU A 116 -1.61 6.26 27.41
C GLU A 116 -1.12 7.41 26.52
N ILE A 117 0.06 7.24 25.91
CA ILE A 117 0.64 8.18 24.96
C ILE A 117 0.11 7.90 23.56
N GLN A 118 -0.89 8.68 23.13
CA GLN A 118 -1.21 8.81 21.71
C GLN A 118 -0.04 9.53 21.01
N ALA A 119 0.65 8.80 20.13
CA ALA A 119 1.58 9.45 19.21
C ALA A 119 0.82 10.54 18.43
N PRO A 120 1.42 11.75 18.24
CA PRO A 120 0.74 12.83 17.55
C PRO A 120 0.36 12.35 16.15
N LEU A 121 -0.93 12.44 15.83
CA LEU A 121 -1.42 12.15 14.50
C LEU A 121 -0.72 13.11 13.54
N LEU A 122 0.07 12.53 12.63
CA LEU A 122 0.71 13.32 11.60
C LEU A 122 -0.38 13.95 10.74
N ARG A 123 -0.33 15.28 10.58
CA ARG A 123 -1.28 15.99 9.73
C ARG A 123 -1.28 15.35 8.35
N VAL A 124 -2.48 15.00 7.90
CA VAL A 124 -2.68 14.47 6.57
C VAL A 124 -2.27 15.54 5.57
N PRO A 125 -1.41 15.22 4.58
CA PRO A 125 -1.04 16.16 3.53
C PRO A 125 -2.28 16.73 2.82
N SER A 126 -2.22 18.01 2.41
CA SER A 126 -3.35 18.73 1.78
C SER A 126 -3.98 17.97 0.62
N GLN A 127 -3.16 17.33 -0.21
CA GLN A 127 -3.60 16.51 -1.35
C GLN A 127 -4.53 15.33 -0.97
N PHE A 128 -4.59 14.95 0.31
CA PHE A 128 -5.48 13.90 0.81
C PHE A 128 -6.59 14.44 1.72
N GLN A 129 -6.67 15.77 1.95
CA GLN A 129 -7.70 16.36 2.81
C GLN A 129 -9.11 16.14 2.25
N ALA A 130 -9.30 16.30 0.94
CA ALA A 130 -10.60 16.09 0.28
C ALA A 130 -11.13 14.66 0.48
N VAL A 131 -10.25 13.66 0.62
CA VAL A 131 -10.64 12.27 0.88
C VAL A 131 -11.11 12.07 2.31
N LEU A 132 -10.60 12.86 3.27
CA LEU A 132 -11.08 12.85 4.65
C LEU A 132 -12.47 13.48 4.77
N GLU A 133 -12.70 14.58 4.06
CA GLU A 133 -13.99 15.29 4.05
C GLU A 133 -15.10 14.44 3.43
N ALA A 134 -14.80 13.67 2.38
CA ALA A 134 -15.73 12.72 1.77
C ALA A 134 -15.94 11.43 2.60
N ALA A 135 -15.11 11.20 3.62
CA ALA A 135 -15.19 10.03 4.48
C ALA A 135 -15.96 10.27 5.79
N ALA A 136 -16.12 11.53 6.20
CA ALA A 136 -16.94 12.02 7.31
C ALA A 136 -18.44 12.04 6.96
#